data_AF-A0A562L5R8-F1
#
_entry.id   AF-A0A562L5R8-F1
#
_cell.length_a   1.000
_cell.length_b   1.000
_cell.length_c   1.000
_cell.angle_alpha   90.00
_cell.angle_beta   90.00
_cell.angle_gamma   90.00
#
_symmetry.space_group_name_H-M   'P 1'
#
loop_
_entity.id
_entity.type
_entity.pdbx_description
1 polymer ?
#
loop_
_entity_poly.entity_id
_entity_poly.type
_entity_poly.pdbx_seq_one_letter_code
_entity_poly.pdbx_strand_id
1 'polypeptide(L)'
;MSWDAFQREVLDALGHTLYRLADAEPSPAPPLETVAQTAALTPLQRAVLRAACREATDDALQPLLAAARNLRGDAAGKRALWPRLRALRQDALRQDRRP
;
A
#
# COMPACT_ATOMS: atom_id res chain seq x y z
N MET A 1 5.10 -15.35 10.94
CA MET A 1 4.80 -16.76 10.59
C MET A 1 5.25 -16.99 9.16
N SER A 2 6.48 -17.45 8.96
CA SER A 2 7.03 -17.80 7.64
C SER A 2 6.75 -19.28 7.36
N TRP A 3 6.37 -19.64 6.14
CA TRP A 3 6.27 -21.05 5.74
C TRP A 3 7.66 -21.68 5.60
N ASP A 4 7.81 -22.88 6.13
CA ASP A 4 9.05 -23.64 6.02
C ASP A 4 9.20 -24.29 4.63
N ALA A 5 10.33 -24.97 4.39
CA ALA A 5 10.60 -25.60 3.11
C ALA A 5 9.68 -26.80 2.83
N PHE A 6 9.38 -27.59 3.87
CA PHE A 6 8.56 -28.79 3.76
C PHE A 6 7.11 -28.46 3.40
N GLN A 7 6.53 -27.43 4.03
CA GLN A 7 5.19 -26.94 3.74
C GLN A 7 5.04 -26.48 2.29
N ARG A 8 6.08 -25.87 1.73
CA ARG A 8 6.08 -25.43 0.33
C ARG A 8 6.13 -26.62 -0.63
N GLU A 9 6.92 -27.63 -0.32
CA GLU A 9 7.04 -28.85 -1.12
C GLU A 9 5.75 -29.67 -1.14
N VAL A 10 5.08 -29.80 0.01
CA VAL A 10 3.76 -30.45 0.09
C VAL A 10 2.73 -29.74 -0.79
N LEU A 11 2.72 -28.41 -0.79
CA LEU A 11 1.76 -27.63 -1.59
C LEU A 11 2.07 -27.69 -3.09
N ASP A 12 3.35 -27.74 -3.46
CA ASP A 12 3.78 -27.96 -4.84
C ASP A 12 3.33 -29.34 -5.34
N ALA A 13 3.53 -30.39 -4.52
CA ALA A 13 3.08 -31.75 -4.83
C ALA A 13 1.55 -31.87 -4.97
N LEU A 14 0.78 -31.00 -4.29
CA LEU A 14 -0.68 -30.90 -4.42
C LEU A 14 -1.11 -30.03 -5.62
N GLY A 15 -0.17 -29.47 -6.38
CA GLY A 15 -0.44 -28.65 -7.56
C GLY A 15 -0.81 -27.19 -7.25
N HIS A 16 -0.49 -26.70 -6.04
CA HIS A 16 -0.77 -25.32 -5.66
C HIS A 16 0.37 -24.37 -6.04
N THR A 17 0.05 -23.32 -6.78
CA THR A 17 1.00 -22.24 -7.10
C THR A 17 1.04 -21.19 -6.00
N LEU A 18 2.23 -20.93 -5.44
CA LEU A 18 2.42 -19.93 -4.39
C LEU A 18 2.63 -18.54 -4.99
N TYR A 19 1.67 -17.65 -4.76
CA TYR A 19 1.80 -16.24 -5.13
C TYR A 19 2.52 -15.47 -4.03
N ARG A 20 3.69 -14.90 -4.35
CA ARG A 20 4.34 -13.90 -3.50
C ARG A 20 3.71 -12.54 -3.77
N LEU A 21 3.29 -11.85 -2.71
CA LEU A 21 2.91 -10.45 -2.81
C LEU A 21 4.17 -9.62 -3.12
N ALA A 22 4.20 -8.95 -4.28
CA ALA A 22 5.34 -8.16 -4.74
C ALA A 22 5.74 -7.01 -3.79
N ASP A 23 4.90 -6.68 -2.81
CA ASP A 23 5.13 -5.64 -1.78
C ASP A 23 6.15 -6.02 -0.68
N ALA A 24 6.79 -7.18 -0.76
CA ALA A 24 7.83 -7.62 0.19
C ALA A 24 9.26 -7.37 -0.30
N GLU A 25 9.46 -6.69 -1.42
CA GLU A 25 10.77 -6.14 -1.78
C GLU A 25 11.05 -4.93 -0.87
N PRO A 26 12.20 -4.86 -0.19
CA PRO A 26 12.62 -3.64 0.48
C PRO A 26 12.84 -2.58 -0.59
N SER A 27 11.84 -1.70 -0.75
CA SER A 27 11.97 -0.46 -1.52
C SER A 27 13.27 0.25 -1.13
N PRO A 28 14.03 0.82 -2.08
CA PRO A 28 15.23 1.59 -1.78
C PRO A 28 14.89 2.59 -0.67
N ALA A 29 15.79 2.67 0.33
CA ALA A 29 15.58 3.46 1.53
C ALA A 29 15.19 4.89 1.12
N PRO A 30 13.99 5.37 1.53
CA PRO A 30 13.58 6.71 1.16
C PRO A 30 14.47 7.74 1.86
N PRO A 31 14.55 8.98 1.34
CA PRO A 31 15.28 10.06 1.97
C PRO A 31 14.94 10.19 3.47
N LEU A 32 15.93 10.53 4.31
CA LEU A 32 15.79 10.56 5.78
C LEU A 32 14.60 11.42 6.27
N GLU A 33 14.26 12.49 5.54
CA GLU A 33 13.09 13.33 5.84
C GLU A 33 11.77 12.58 5.61
N THR A 34 11.66 11.84 4.50
CA THR A 34 10.52 10.96 4.20
C THR A 34 10.39 9.86 5.24
N VAL A 35 11.51 9.31 5.75
CA VAL A 35 11.52 8.29 6.82
C VAL A 35 10.94 8.85 8.12
N ALA A 36 11.35 10.05 8.55
CA ALA A 36 10.83 10.68 9.76
C ALA A 36 9.32 10.98 9.66
N GLN A 37 8.88 11.46 8.49
CA GLN A 37 7.47 11.78 8.24
C GLN A 37 6.62 10.49 8.14
N THR A 38 7.13 9.43 7.51
CA THR A 38 6.43 8.13 7.44
C THR A 38 6.46 7.35 8.75
N ALA A 39 7.46 7.56 9.62
CA ALA A 39 7.51 6.98 10.95
C ALA A 39 6.37 7.48 11.86
N ALA A 40 5.92 8.73 11.68
CA ALA A 40 4.76 9.30 12.37
C ALA A 40 3.41 8.76 11.85
N LEU A 41 3.38 8.09 10.69
CA LEU A 41 2.14 7.60 10.10
C LEU A 41 1.72 6.23 10.67
N THR A 42 0.42 6.12 10.95
CA THR A 42 -0.19 4.84 11.28
C THR A 42 -0.08 3.85 10.11
N PRO A 43 -0.11 2.52 10.37
CA PRO A 43 -0.04 1.51 9.30
C PRO A 43 -1.13 1.70 8.22
N LEU A 44 -2.32 2.16 8.61
CA LEU A 44 -3.42 2.41 7.69
C LEU A 44 -3.17 3.64 6.80
N GLN A 45 -2.62 4.72 7.36
CA GLN A 45 -2.22 5.90 6.59
C GLN A 45 -1.12 5.55 5.57
N ARG A 46 -0.14 4.73 5.96
CA ARG A 46 0.87 4.20 5.02
C ARG A 46 0.26 3.36 3.91
N ALA A 47 -0.69 2.48 4.22
CA ALA A 47 -1.38 1.67 3.21
C ALA A 47 -2.19 2.54 2.22
N VAL A 48 -2.81 3.61 2.70
CA VAL A 48 -3.54 4.58 1.86
C VAL A 48 -2.59 5.30 0.90
N LEU A 49 -1.47 5.85 1.40
CA LEU A 49 -0.49 6.53 0.55
C LEU A 49 0.05 5.60 -0.54
N ARG A 50 0.38 4.36 -0.16
CA ARG A 50 0.83 3.34 -1.11
C ARG A 50 -0.23 3.02 -2.16
N ALA A 51 -1.49 2.86 -1.75
CA ALA A 51 -2.58 2.55 -2.67
C ALA A 51 -2.88 3.70 -3.64
N ALA A 52 -2.64 4.94 -3.22
CA ALA A 52 -2.76 6.13 -4.06
C ALA A 52 -1.54 6.36 -4.96
N CYS A 53 -0.40 5.69 -4.71
CA CYS A 53 0.90 6.00 -5.30
C CYS A 53 1.29 7.49 -5.16
N ARG A 54 1.14 8.02 -3.94
CA ARG A 54 1.44 9.42 -3.60
C ARG A 54 2.28 9.54 -2.34
N GLU A 55 2.93 10.69 -2.21
CA GLU A 55 3.74 11.03 -1.05
C GLU A 55 2.89 11.59 0.10
N ALA A 56 3.45 11.57 1.31
CA ALA A 56 2.78 12.09 2.51
C ALA A 56 2.57 13.61 2.49
N THR A 57 3.35 14.31 1.66
CA THR A 57 3.30 15.76 1.41
C THR A 57 2.19 16.17 0.45
N ASP A 58 1.48 15.22 -0.16
CA ASP A 58 0.36 15.52 -1.06
C ASP A 58 -0.86 16.02 -0.27
N ASP A 59 -1.12 17.32 -0.35
CA ASP A 59 -2.24 18.00 0.29
C ASP A 59 -3.60 17.41 -0.12
N ALA A 60 -3.72 16.82 -1.32
CA ALA A 60 -4.96 16.18 -1.76
C ALA A 60 -5.32 14.94 -0.92
N LEU A 61 -4.34 14.36 -0.21
CA LEU A 61 -4.52 13.19 0.64
C LEU A 61 -4.66 13.52 2.14
N GLN A 62 -4.29 14.73 2.58
CA GLN A 62 -4.48 15.20 3.97
C GLN A 62 -5.87 14.87 4.56
N PRO A 63 -7.01 15.23 3.93
CA PRO A 63 -8.33 14.94 4.50
C PRO A 63 -8.60 13.43 4.62
N LEU A 64 -8.03 12.65 3.70
CA LEU A 64 -8.20 11.21 3.65
C LEU A 64 -7.34 10.51 4.73
N LEU A 65 -6.12 11.02 4.97
CA LEU A 65 -5.25 10.59 6.06
C LEU A 65 -5.80 10.95 7.44
N ALA A 66 -6.47 12.10 7.57
CA ALA A 66 -7.18 12.49 8.79
C ALA A 66 -8.36 11.55 9.08
N ALA A 67 -9.14 11.19 8.05
CA ALA A 67 -10.26 10.25 8.16
C ALA A 67 -9.84 8.79 8.38
N ALA A 68 -8.56 8.44 8.18
CA ALA A 68 -8.06 7.07 8.24
C ALA A 68 -8.35 6.38 9.58
N ARG A 69 -8.32 7.10 10.72
CA ARG A 69 -8.62 6.49 12.03
C ARG A 69 -10.05 5.95 12.10
N ASN A 70 -11.00 6.67 11.53
CA ASN A 70 -12.43 6.29 11.50
C ASN A 70 -12.66 5.12 10.53
N LEU A 71 -11.83 5.01 9.50
CA LEU A 71 -11.91 3.92 8.53
C LEU A 71 -11.47 2.56 9.09
N ARG A 72 -10.79 2.47 10.25
CA ARG A 72 -10.20 1.18 10.70
C ARG A 72 -11.24 0.06 10.84
N GLY A 73 -12.42 0.35 11.35
CA GLY A 73 -13.54 -0.59 11.52
C GLY A 73 -14.63 -0.52 10.44
N ASP A 74 -14.60 0.47 9.55
CA ASP A 74 -15.64 0.68 8.54
C ASP A 74 -15.27 0.05 7.19
N ALA A 75 -15.80 -1.15 6.95
CA ALA A 75 -15.59 -1.87 5.68
C ALA A 75 -16.32 -1.23 4.49
N ALA A 76 -17.46 -0.56 4.71
CA ALA A 76 -18.21 0.10 3.65
C ALA A 76 -17.49 1.38 3.21
N GLY A 77 -17.02 2.19 4.17
CA GLY A 77 -16.22 3.39 3.92
C GLY A 77 -14.92 3.09 3.18
N LYS A 78 -14.21 2.01 3.54
CA LYS A 78 -13.03 1.56 2.77
C LYS A 78 -13.37 1.23 1.31
N ARG A 79 -14.49 0.54 1.07
CA ARG A 79 -14.91 0.15 -0.29
C ARG A 79 -15.34 1.36 -1.12
N ALA A 80 -16.07 2.31 -0.53
CA ALA A 80 -16.47 3.55 -1.19
C ALA A 80 -15.25 4.40 -1.61
N LEU A 81 -14.14 4.29 -0.88
CA LEU A 81 -12.91 5.02 -1.14
C LEU A 81 -12.03 4.39 -2.23
N TRP A 82 -12.24 3.10 -2.53
CA TRP A 82 -11.42 2.35 -3.48
C TRP A 82 -11.41 2.91 -4.92
N PRO A 83 -12.54 3.31 -5.53
CA PRO A 83 -12.54 3.90 -6.87
C PRO A 83 -11.68 5.17 -6.94
N ARG A 84 -11.72 6.00 -5.88
CA ARG A 84 -10.94 7.24 -5.79
C ARG A 84 -9.44 6.98 -5.73
N LEU A 85 -9.01 6.01 -4.92
CA LEU A 85 -7.59 5.60 -4.88
C LEU A 85 -7.12 5.05 -6.24
N ARG A 86 -7.95 4.26 -6.92
CA ARG A 86 -7.64 3.75 -8.26
C ARG A 86 -7.47 4.88 -9.27
N ALA A 87 -8.32 5.91 -9.24
CA ALA A 87 -8.19 7.06 -10.13
C ALA A 87 -6.87 7.80 -9.89
N LEU A 88 -6.53 8.09 -8.62
CA LEU A 88 -5.27 8.74 -8.25
C LEU A 88 -4.05 7.95 -8.74
N ARG A 89 -4.08 6.62 -8.60
CA ARG A 89 -3.01 5.75 -9.10
C ARG A 89 -2.90 5.79 -10.62
N GLN A 90 -4.02 5.82 -11.34
CA GLN A 90 -3.99 5.96 -12.81
C GLN A 90 -3.39 7.29 -13.24
N ASP A 91 -3.70 8.37 -12.52
CA ASP A 91 -3.13 9.68 -12.81
C ASP A 91 -1.63 9.74 -12.48
N ALA A 92 -1.19 9.11 -11.40
CA ALA A 92 0.25 8.98 -11.09
C ALA A 92 1.00 8.25 -12.22
N LEU A 93 0.45 7.14 -12.72
CA LEU A 93 1.02 6.39 -13.85
C LEU A 93 1.03 7.18 -15.16
N ARG A 94 0.09 8.11 -15.36
CA ARG A 94 0.09 9.01 -16.52
C ARG A 94 1.16 10.09 -16.38
N GLN A 95 1.36 10.63 -15.19
CA GLN A 95 2.34 11.67 -14.90
C GLN A 95 3.77 11.16 -15.09
N ASP A 96 4.04 9.92 -14.69
CA ASP A 96 5.36 9.28 -14.83
C ASP A 96 5.78 9.01 -16.29
N ARG A 97 4.82 9.00 -17.22
CA ARG A 97 5.07 8.80 -18.66
C ARG A 97 5.24 10.09 -19.45
N ARG A 98 5.19 11.25 -18.80
CA ARG A 98 5.33 12.55 -19.47
C ARG A 98 6.83 12.90 -19.54
N PRO A 99 7.41 13.07 -20.75
CA PRO A 99 8.83 13.36 -20.93
C PRO A 99 9.23 14.76 -20.46
#